data_AF-A0A496DJ86-F1
#
_entry.id   AF-A0A496DJ86-F1
#
_cell.length_a   1.000
_cell.length_b   1.000
_cell.length_c   1.000
_cell.angle_alpha   90.00
_cell.angle_beta   90.00
_cell.angle_gamma   90.00
#
_symmetry.space_group_name_H-M   'P 1'
#
loop_
_entity.id
_entity.type
_entity.pdbx_description
1 polymer ?
#
loop_
_entity_poly.entity_id
_entity_poly.type
_entity_poly.pdbx_seq_one_letter_code
_entity_poly.pdbx_strand_id
1 'polypeptide(L)'
;MANTDFRHLNALRGTYGNLDACVNTISTQTGATIEYPLDKDIREFLEKIRIAETDEEYKIFEYSKDIKELWGILIKKSLKCLRYFDSREPFQEKANKHPHACGVSDLQNYFEKYSEFETTLYGSSKYYRDHVMHVFRVWLIGVNLLLKDGCKYLKKIAVESGYDVNAYEKLSIWTLISLTHDLGYPLQKAMEVIERTKSMMYSFVSNPMVTMDLSFSGVQSSMNDFVLRFIGSRMWEIDPESRKTIEYTKDLFREEQERLSGLVGEDRDNYLKRKRYVARLQPKYYFKLQKSLEHSQHGILSSLIIYKHLLYFLESDYSLNEDYMFDHEDSRQYYIRREILRAIASHTCHDIYQNDMLRFSFLLILCDDAQEWGRKSITELYTKPSNTYTFESIECALDGKSFECKFKDKYQVNSESVKQVLDRFKRQSKTYINIFRDGQDTVSRNFNFTRQVEIDVIGGNNVNYLLKLMVTTEEQTKIVITKTDGEPLEKKDIMQQLISDIFDKEHLILSEDNKTLILVL
;
A
#
# COMPACT_ATOMS: atom_id res chain seq x y z
N MET A 1 -15.50 23.96 2.13
CA MET A 1 -15.00 22.70 1.54
C MET A 1 -15.71 21.55 2.21
N ALA A 2 -16.06 20.52 1.45
CA ALA A 2 -16.70 19.31 1.97
C ALA A 2 -15.68 18.43 2.69
N ASN A 3 -16.02 17.96 3.90
CA ASN A 3 -15.18 17.05 4.67
C ASN A 3 -14.79 15.80 3.86
N THR A 4 -13.48 15.52 3.75
CA THR A 4 -12.97 14.43 2.91
C THR A 4 -13.36 13.05 3.45
N ASP A 5 -13.40 12.85 4.78
CA ASP A 5 -13.83 11.58 5.38
C ASP A 5 -15.32 11.32 5.08
N PHE A 6 -16.16 12.34 5.13
CA PHE A 6 -17.58 12.26 4.74
C PHE A 6 -17.74 11.81 3.27
N ARG A 7 -16.98 12.41 2.35
CA ARG A 7 -17.01 12.05 0.92
C ARG A 7 -16.70 10.56 0.72
N HIS A 8 -15.65 10.06 1.38
CA HIS A 8 -15.25 8.67 1.26
C HIS A 8 -16.22 7.69 1.93
N LEU A 9 -16.76 8.01 3.11
CA LEU A 9 -17.75 7.17 3.79
C LEU A 9 -19.06 7.07 2.99
N ASN A 10 -19.53 8.18 2.42
CA ASN A 10 -20.73 8.16 1.58
C ASN A 10 -20.52 7.45 0.25
N ALA A 11 -19.35 7.61 -0.37
CA ALA A 11 -18.99 6.85 -1.56
C ALA A 11 -19.02 5.34 -1.26
N LEU A 12 -18.46 4.91 -0.12
CA LEU A 12 -18.51 3.52 0.31
C LEU A 12 -19.95 3.02 0.44
N ARG A 13 -20.80 3.77 1.16
CA ARG A 13 -22.23 3.44 1.35
C ARG A 13 -22.96 3.28 0.01
N GLY A 14 -22.67 4.14 -0.96
CA GLY A 14 -23.23 4.05 -2.32
C GLY A 14 -22.78 2.82 -3.12
N THR A 15 -21.65 2.19 -2.75
CA THR A 15 -21.10 1.03 -3.47
C THR A 15 -21.50 -0.33 -2.90
N TYR A 16 -22.28 -0.38 -1.81
CA TYR A 16 -22.71 -1.65 -1.22
C TYR A 16 -23.46 -2.55 -2.20
N GLY A 17 -24.32 -1.99 -3.06
CA GLY A 17 -25.00 -2.77 -4.10
C GLY A 17 -24.05 -3.37 -5.14
N ASN A 18 -22.97 -2.65 -5.50
CA ASN A 18 -21.95 -3.16 -6.43
C ASN A 18 -21.18 -4.33 -5.80
N LEU A 19 -20.85 -4.21 -4.51
CA LEU A 19 -20.18 -5.27 -3.76
C LEU A 19 -21.06 -6.51 -3.72
N ASP A 20 -22.32 -6.37 -3.32
CA ASP A 20 -23.26 -7.49 -3.22
C ASP A 20 -23.42 -8.18 -4.58
N ALA A 21 -23.50 -7.42 -5.69
CA ALA A 21 -23.53 -8.00 -7.04
C ALA A 21 -22.22 -8.73 -7.42
N CYS A 22 -21.06 -8.21 -7.03
CA CYS A 22 -19.76 -8.82 -7.32
C CYS A 22 -19.49 -10.08 -6.48
N VAL A 23 -20.17 -10.18 -5.34
CA VAL A 23 -19.93 -11.19 -4.32
C VAL A 23 -20.95 -12.34 -4.43
N ASN A 24 -22.21 -12.02 -4.74
CA ASN A 24 -23.30 -13.00 -4.88
C ASN A 24 -23.11 -13.97 -6.08
N THR A 25 -22.14 -13.73 -6.96
CA THR A 25 -21.76 -14.69 -8.01
C THR A 25 -21.08 -15.96 -7.47
N ILE A 26 -20.69 -15.98 -6.19
CA ILE A 26 -20.06 -17.14 -5.55
C ILE A 26 -21.13 -17.91 -4.79
N SER A 27 -21.55 -19.06 -5.33
CA SER A 27 -22.50 -19.97 -4.68
C SER A 27 -21.93 -20.50 -3.37
N THR A 28 -22.53 -20.16 -2.23
CA THR A 28 -22.24 -20.83 -0.96
C THR A 28 -22.89 -22.21 -0.95
N GLN A 29 -22.09 -23.27 -1.05
CA GLN A 29 -22.60 -24.65 -1.14
C GLN A 29 -23.39 -25.09 0.10
N THR A 30 -23.24 -24.42 1.25
CA THR A 30 -23.71 -24.92 2.55
C THR A 30 -24.63 -23.97 3.33
N GLY A 31 -25.10 -22.86 2.74
CA GLY A 31 -25.96 -21.90 3.46
C GLY A 31 -25.30 -21.25 4.68
N ALA A 32 -23.97 -21.39 4.83
CA ALA A 32 -23.20 -20.80 5.90
C ALA A 32 -23.03 -19.29 5.68
N THR A 33 -23.26 -18.49 6.74
CA THR A 33 -23.00 -17.06 6.73
C THR A 33 -21.50 -16.80 6.75
N ILE A 34 -20.95 -16.30 5.65
CA ILE A 34 -19.54 -15.93 5.54
C ILE A 34 -19.30 -14.62 6.29
N GLU A 35 -18.37 -14.62 7.23
CA GLU A 35 -17.86 -13.40 7.85
C GLU A 35 -16.73 -12.80 7.00
N TYR A 36 -16.84 -11.52 6.65
CA TYR A 36 -15.89 -10.82 5.78
C TYR A 36 -15.85 -9.33 6.12
N PRO A 37 -14.82 -8.56 5.68
CA PRO A 37 -14.56 -7.21 6.21
C PRO A 37 -15.57 -6.12 5.80
N LEU A 38 -16.63 -6.45 5.07
CA LEU A 38 -17.72 -5.52 4.70
C LEU A 38 -19.10 -6.21 4.83
N ASP A 39 -19.20 -7.17 5.75
CA ASP A 39 -20.47 -7.81 6.07
C ASP A 39 -21.44 -6.86 6.80
N LYS A 40 -22.64 -7.36 7.07
CA LYS A 40 -23.73 -6.55 7.63
C LYS A 40 -23.34 -5.87 8.94
N ASP A 41 -22.63 -6.56 9.83
CA ASP A 41 -22.21 -6.02 11.13
C ASP A 41 -21.29 -4.82 10.95
N ILE A 42 -20.32 -4.91 10.02
CA ILE A 42 -19.39 -3.83 9.72
C ILE A 42 -20.11 -2.64 9.10
N ARG A 43 -21.05 -2.89 8.16
CA ARG A 43 -21.85 -1.81 7.55
C ARG A 43 -22.66 -1.07 8.61
N GLU A 44 -23.31 -1.80 9.52
CA GLU A 44 -24.02 -1.19 10.65
C GLU A 44 -23.10 -0.40 11.59
N PHE A 45 -21.86 -0.85 11.80
CA PHE A 45 -20.86 -0.11 12.56
C PHE A 45 -20.48 1.21 11.86
N LEU A 46 -20.23 1.17 10.55
CA LEU A 46 -19.88 2.35 9.75
C LEU A 46 -21.04 3.37 9.68
N GLU A 47 -22.29 2.94 9.81
CA GLU A 47 -23.46 3.84 9.93
C GLU A 47 -23.50 4.62 11.26
N LYS A 48 -22.82 4.13 12.30
CA LYS A 48 -22.70 4.86 13.58
C LYS A 48 -21.74 6.04 13.48
N ILE A 49 -20.78 6.00 12.55
CA ILE A 49 -19.84 7.10 12.31
C ILE A 49 -20.57 8.19 11.52
N ARG A 50 -21.05 9.21 12.24
CA ARG A 50 -21.79 10.35 11.69
C ARG A 50 -20.88 11.57 11.61
N ILE A 51 -20.35 11.79 10.41
CA ILE A 51 -19.62 13.01 10.05
C ILE A 51 -20.51 13.76 9.07
N ALA A 52 -20.69 15.06 9.25
CA ALA A 52 -21.40 15.93 8.31
C ALA A 52 -20.44 16.53 7.27
N GLU A 53 -20.96 16.94 6.13
CA GLU A 53 -20.17 17.60 5.08
C GLU A 53 -19.49 18.90 5.58
N THR A 54 -20.16 19.60 6.50
CA THR A 54 -19.72 20.87 7.09
C THR A 54 -18.77 20.70 8.28
N ASP A 55 -18.57 19.47 8.77
CA ASP A 55 -17.69 19.23 9.90
C ASP A 55 -16.22 19.44 9.54
N GLU A 56 -15.42 19.88 10.50
CA GLU A 56 -13.97 19.98 10.33
C GLU A 56 -13.34 18.59 10.08
N GLU A 57 -12.21 18.53 9.37
CA GLU A 57 -11.51 17.27 9.06
C GLU A 57 -11.06 16.49 10.30
N TYR A 58 -11.08 17.12 11.48
CA TYR A 58 -10.73 16.52 12.75
C TYR A 58 -11.92 15.85 13.46
N LYS A 59 -13.14 15.94 12.92
CA LYS A 59 -14.32 15.33 13.53
C LYS A 59 -14.19 13.81 13.69
N ILE A 60 -13.47 13.15 12.78
CA ILE A 60 -13.23 11.71 12.84
C ILE A 60 -12.52 11.26 14.13
N PHE A 61 -11.75 12.14 14.77
CA PHE A 61 -11.02 11.82 15.99
C PHE A 61 -11.93 11.59 17.19
N GLU A 62 -13.16 12.13 17.19
CA GLU A 62 -14.16 11.82 18.21
C GLU A 62 -14.53 10.33 18.24
N TYR A 63 -14.39 9.65 17.09
CA TYR A 63 -14.68 8.23 16.91
C TYR A 63 -13.42 7.35 17.06
N SER A 64 -12.32 7.87 17.61
CA SER A 64 -11.05 7.12 17.70
C SER A 64 -11.19 5.78 18.43
N LYS A 65 -11.93 5.76 19.54
CA LYS A 65 -12.18 4.52 20.28
C LYS A 65 -12.96 3.50 19.44
N ASP A 66 -13.98 3.95 18.73
CA ASP A 66 -14.81 3.10 17.88
C ASP A 66 -13.99 2.58 16.67
N ILE A 67 -13.14 3.41 16.09
CA ILE A 67 -12.25 3.04 14.97
C ILE A 67 -11.20 2.02 15.41
N LYS A 68 -10.63 2.14 16.62
CA LYS A 68 -9.72 1.13 17.18
C LYS A 68 -10.41 -0.22 17.39
N GLU A 69 -11.65 -0.21 17.89
CA GLU A 69 -12.44 -1.43 18.03
C GLU A 69 -12.71 -2.05 16.65
N LEU A 70 -13.16 -1.22 15.70
CA LEU A 70 -13.43 -1.62 14.32
C LEU A 70 -12.19 -2.23 13.64
N TRP A 71 -11.00 -1.65 13.84
CA TRP A 71 -9.73 -2.15 13.30
C TRP A 71 -9.51 -3.63 13.65
N GLY A 72 -9.74 -3.99 14.92
CA GLY A 72 -9.59 -5.38 15.36
C GLY A 72 -10.64 -6.33 14.79
N ILE A 73 -11.89 -5.86 14.69
CA ILE A 73 -12.99 -6.64 14.10
C ILE A 73 -12.71 -6.89 12.61
N LEU A 74 -12.23 -5.89 11.87
CA LEU A 74 -11.89 -5.99 10.45
C LEU A 74 -10.78 -7.02 10.20
N ILE A 75 -9.71 -6.99 10.99
CA ILE A 75 -8.64 -8.00 10.91
C ILE A 75 -9.18 -9.39 11.21
N LYS A 76 -9.97 -9.54 12.28
CA LYS A 76 -10.58 -10.82 12.66
C LYS A 76 -11.47 -11.39 11.56
N LYS A 77 -12.36 -10.59 10.98
CA LYS A 77 -13.25 -11.02 9.89
C LYS A 77 -12.47 -11.33 8.62
N SER A 78 -11.42 -10.57 8.30
CA SER A 78 -10.54 -10.84 7.15
C SER A 78 -9.83 -12.19 7.28
N LEU A 79 -9.27 -12.50 8.45
CA LEU A 79 -8.61 -13.80 8.69
C LEU A 79 -9.60 -14.96 8.63
N LYS A 80 -10.79 -14.80 9.21
CA LYS A 80 -11.86 -15.81 9.13
C LYS A 80 -12.25 -16.08 7.68
N CYS A 81 -12.40 -15.04 6.88
CA CYS A 81 -12.72 -15.14 5.47
C CYS A 81 -11.64 -15.92 4.70
N LEU A 82 -10.37 -15.57 4.88
CA LEU A 82 -9.26 -16.25 4.20
C LEU A 82 -9.20 -17.74 4.57
N ARG A 83 -9.36 -18.07 5.85
CA ARG A 83 -9.42 -19.46 6.34
C ARG A 83 -10.64 -20.22 5.82
N TYR A 84 -11.77 -19.56 5.66
CA TYR A 84 -12.99 -20.19 5.12
C TYR A 84 -12.81 -20.63 3.66
N PHE A 85 -12.00 -19.92 2.88
CA PHE A 85 -11.70 -20.25 1.48
C PHE A 85 -10.42 -21.08 1.28
N ASP A 86 -9.76 -21.49 2.36
CA ASP A 86 -8.70 -22.49 2.30
C ASP A 86 -9.33 -23.89 2.23
N SER A 87 -9.18 -24.56 1.09
CA SER A 87 -9.80 -25.88 0.84
C SER A 87 -9.19 -27.00 1.70
N ARG A 88 -8.06 -26.75 2.37
CA ARG A 88 -7.44 -27.68 3.33
C ARG A 88 -8.12 -27.61 4.69
N GLU A 89 -8.85 -26.53 4.96
CA GLU A 89 -9.61 -26.34 6.19
C GLU A 89 -11.05 -26.87 6.03
N PRO A 90 -11.62 -27.50 7.08
CA PRO A 90 -12.88 -28.23 6.95
C PRO A 90 -14.13 -27.34 6.92
N PHE A 91 -14.02 -26.02 6.79
CA PHE A 91 -15.12 -25.08 7.04
C PHE A 91 -16.16 -25.03 5.91
N GLN A 92 -15.76 -25.33 4.68
CA GLN A 92 -16.71 -25.43 3.56
C GLN A 92 -17.53 -26.73 3.64
N GLU A 93 -16.89 -27.82 4.04
CA GLU A 93 -17.50 -29.15 4.12
C GLU A 93 -18.31 -29.37 5.40
N LYS A 94 -17.90 -28.76 6.51
CA LYS A 94 -18.50 -28.98 7.84
C LYS A 94 -19.15 -27.70 8.36
N ALA A 95 -20.44 -27.56 8.11
CA ALA A 95 -21.26 -26.40 8.51
C ALA A 95 -21.19 -26.05 10.01
N ASN A 96 -20.90 -27.03 10.89
CA ASN A 96 -20.79 -26.82 12.34
C ASN A 96 -19.40 -26.33 12.80
N LYS A 97 -18.42 -26.22 11.91
CA LYS A 97 -17.09 -25.69 12.22
C LYS A 97 -16.98 -24.28 11.66
N HIS A 98 -16.50 -23.36 12.49
CA HIS A 98 -16.27 -21.97 12.10
C HIS A 98 -14.79 -21.60 12.23
N PRO A 99 -14.26 -20.79 11.31
CA PRO A 99 -12.89 -20.32 11.39
C PRO A 99 -12.70 -19.45 12.63
N HIS A 100 -11.58 -19.66 13.31
CA HIS A 100 -11.15 -18.83 14.43
C HIS A 100 -9.93 -17.98 14.02
N ALA A 101 -9.86 -16.74 14.47
CA ALA A 101 -8.70 -15.88 14.18
C ALA A 101 -7.78 -15.83 15.41
N CYS A 102 -6.84 -16.78 15.49
CA CYS A 102 -5.85 -16.85 16.58
C CYS A 102 -4.81 -15.72 16.45
N GLY A 103 -4.40 -15.14 17.58
CA GLY A 103 -3.34 -14.11 17.65
C GLY A 103 -3.82 -12.66 17.45
N VAL A 104 -5.09 -12.45 17.10
CA VAL A 104 -5.64 -11.08 16.92
C VAL A 104 -5.63 -10.29 18.23
N SER A 105 -5.89 -10.93 19.37
CA SER A 105 -5.83 -10.29 20.69
C SER A 105 -4.43 -9.76 21.02
N ASP A 106 -3.40 -10.51 20.67
CA ASP A 106 -2.01 -10.13 20.93
C ASP A 106 -1.60 -8.96 20.02
N LEU A 107 -2.03 -9.00 18.76
CA LEU A 107 -1.82 -7.90 17.82
C LEU A 107 -2.59 -6.63 18.23
N GLN A 108 -3.83 -6.76 18.75
CA GLN A 108 -4.58 -5.64 19.33
C GLN A 108 -3.89 -5.04 20.54
N ASN A 109 -3.34 -5.87 21.43
CA ASN A 109 -2.55 -5.41 22.57
C ASN A 109 -1.28 -4.66 22.11
N TYR A 110 -0.63 -5.12 21.06
CA TYR A 110 0.46 -4.38 20.42
C TYR A 110 -0.02 -3.03 19.86
N PHE A 111 -1.16 -3.01 19.18
CA PHE A 111 -1.75 -1.80 18.60
C PHE A 111 -2.20 -0.77 19.67
N GLU A 112 -2.61 -1.22 20.85
CA GLU A 112 -2.93 -0.29 21.93
C GLU A 112 -1.66 0.36 22.49
N LYS A 113 -0.59 -0.43 22.73
CA LYS A 113 0.72 0.11 23.12
C LYS A 113 1.31 1.06 22.08
N TYR A 114 1.11 0.74 20.80
CA TYR A 114 1.44 1.61 19.67
C TYR A 114 0.72 2.95 19.79
N SER A 115 -0.58 2.94 20.04
CA SER A 115 -1.39 4.16 20.14
C SER A 115 -1.07 4.98 21.40
N GLU A 116 -0.71 4.33 22.50
CA GLU A 116 -0.17 5.02 23.67
C GLU A 116 1.15 5.72 23.34
N PHE A 117 2.07 5.04 22.64
CA PHE A 117 3.36 5.61 22.25
C PHE A 117 3.24 6.74 21.22
N GLU A 118 2.23 6.70 20.35
CA GLU A 118 1.91 7.80 19.42
C GLU A 118 1.85 9.14 20.15
N THR A 119 1.20 9.20 21.32
CA THR A 119 1.11 10.43 22.14
C THR A 119 2.48 11.04 22.46
N THR A 120 3.52 10.21 22.60
CA THR A 120 4.89 10.66 22.83
C THR A 120 5.55 11.16 21.52
N LEU A 121 5.18 10.58 20.37
CA LEU A 121 5.67 10.99 19.06
C LEU A 121 5.09 12.34 18.59
N TYR A 122 3.91 12.74 19.07
CA TYR A 122 3.34 14.07 18.79
C TYR A 122 4.31 15.22 19.12
N GLY A 123 5.19 15.04 20.12
CA GLY A 123 6.20 16.04 20.49
C GLY A 123 7.51 15.98 19.73
N SER A 124 7.76 14.94 18.91
CA SER A 124 9.10 14.67 18.32
C SER A 124 9.19 14.85 16.80
N SER A 125 8.05 14.91 16.08
CA SER A 125 8.00 15.10 14.62
C SER A 125 7.41 16.45 14.22
N LYS A 126 8.10 17.16 13.30
CA LYS A 126 7.65 18.47 12.75
C LYS A 126 6.39 18.36 11.87
N TYR A 127 6.19 17.20 11.24
CA TYR A 127 5.01 16.88 10.42
C TYR A 127 4.43 15.57 10.96
N TYR A 128 3.39 15.66 11.76
CA TYR A 128 2.82 14.52 12.45
C TYR A 128 1.49 14.11 11.81
N ARG A 129 1.34 12.80 11.63
CA ARG A 129 0.14 12.13 11.14
C ARG A 129 -0.34 11.25 12.29
N ASP A 130 -1.64 11.20 12.56
CA ASP A 130 -2.17 10.18 13.47
C ASP A 130 -2.26 8.87 12.70
N HIS A 131 -1.47 7.88 13.11
CA HIS A 131 -1.26 6.66 12.35
C HIS A 131 -2.39 5.65 12.60
N VAL A 132 -3.14 5.77 13.71
CA VAL A 132 -4.39 5.00 13.93
C VAL A 132 -5.47 5.42 12.93
N MET A 133 -5.69 6.73 12.76
CA MET A 133 -6.65 7.25 11.78
C MET A 133 -6.17 7.07 10.34
N HIS A 134 -4.86 7.19 10.14
CA HIS A 134 -4.24 7.01 8.84
C HIS A 134 -4.54 5.65 8.23
N VAL A 135 -4.25 4.55 8.94
CA VAL A 135 -4.46 3.21 8.39
C VAL A 135 -5.93 2.96 8.05
N PHE A 136 -6.86 3.52 8.83
CA PHE A 136 -8.29 3.48 8.55
C PHE A 136 -8.67 4.28 7.29
N ARG A 137 -8.14 5.49 7.13
CA ARG A 137 -8.38 6.30 5.93
C ARG A 137 -7.77 5.65 4.68
N VAL A 138 -6.57 5.08 4.77
CA VAL A 138 -5.92 4.32 3.68
C VAL A 138 -6.80 3.12 3.28
N TRP A 139 -7.31 2.37 4.26
CA TRP A 139 -8.26 1.28 4.01
C TRP A 139 -9.49 1.77 3.25
N LEU A 140 -10.10 2.87 3.71
CA LEU A 140 -11.31 3.45 3.10
C LEU A 140 -11.08 3.92 1.65
N ILE A 141 -9.95 4.57 1.36
CA ILE A 141 -9.58 4.98 0.00
C ILE A 141 -9.49 3.76 -0.92
N GLY A 142 -8.76 2.72 -0.49
CA GLY A 142 -8.55 1.55 -1.33
C GLY A 142 -9.81 0.72 -1.52
N VAL A 143 -10.67 0.58 -0.50
CA VAL A 143 -11.98 -0.07 -0.66
C VAL A 143 -12.82 0.68 -1.69
N ASN A 144 -12.89 2.01 -1.61
CA ASN A 144 -13.62 2.81 -2.59
C ASN A 144 -13.07 2.62 -4.02
N LEU A 145 -11.76 2.54 -4.19
CA LEU A 145 -11.13 2.28 -5.49
C LEU A 145 -11.44 0.86 -6.01
N LEU A 146 -11.43 -0.14 -5.14
CA LEU A 146 -11.71 -1.53 -5.50
C LEU A 146 -13.18 -1.71 -5.93
N LEU A 147 -14.12 -1.03 -5.28
CA LEU A 147 -15.57 -1.16 -5.51
C LEU A 147 -16.14 -0.21 -6.58
N LYS A 148 -15.34 0.76 -7.04
CA LYS A 148 -15.73 1.70 -8.11
C LYS A 148 -16.06 0.97 -9.41
N ASP A 149 -16.89 1.60 -10.24
CA ASP A 149 -17.24 1.15 -11.60
C ASP A 149 -17.68 -0.32 -11.68
N GLY A 150 -18.48 -0.77 -10.71
CA GLY A 150 -18.99 -2.15 -10.68
C GLY A 150 -17.92 -3.19 -10.31
N CYS A 151 -17.00 -2.82 -9.42
CA CYS A 151 -15.89 -3.67 -8.94
C CYS A 151 -14.89 -4.06 -10.04
N LYS A 152 -14.69 -3.21 -11.06
CA LYS A 152 -13.83 -3.50 -12.21
C LYS A 152 -12.37 -3.74 -11.78
N TYR A 153 -11.89 -2.95 -10.82
CA TYR A 153 -10.54 -3.08 -10.28
C TYR A 153 -10.41 -4.33 -9.40
N LEU A 154 -11.38 -4.58 -8.50
CA LEU A 154 -11.40 -5.79 -7.67
C LEU A 154 -11.36 -7.09 -8.50
N LYS A 155 -12.02 -7.11 -9.67
CA LYS A 155 -11.99 -8.27 -10.57
C LYS A 155 -10.60 -8.48 -11.19
N LYS A 156 -9.88 -7.42 -11.52
CA LYS A 156 -8.58 -7.46 -12.21
C LYS A 156 -7.36 -7.57 -11.28
N ILE A 157 -7.41 -7.01 -10.07
CA ILE A 157 -6.29 -7.08 -9.12
C ILE A 157 -5.96 -8.53 -8.80
N ALA A 158 -4.68 -8.89 -8.81
CA ALA A 158 -4.22 -10.27 -8.70
C ALA A 158 -3.07 -10.41 -7.71
N VAL A 159 -3.05 -11.55 -7.01
CA VAL A 159 -1.98 -11.93 -6.08
C VAL A 159 -0.78 -12.48 -6.84
N GLU A 160 -1.02 -13.40 -7.77
CA GLU A 160 -0.04 -13.94 -8.71
C GLU A 160 -0.76 -14.48 -9.95
N SER A 161 -0.11 -14.42 -11.11
CA SER A 161 -0.65 -14.97 -12.35
C SER A 161 -0.85 -16.48 -12.24
N GLY A 162 -2.04 -16.98 -12.61
CA GLY A 162 -2.36 -18.42 -12.60
C GLY A 162 -3.08 -18.90 -11.33
N TYR A 163 -3.24 -18.05 -10.32
CA TYR A 163 -3.97 -18.39 -9.09
C TYR A 163 -5.28 -17.60 -8.99
N ASP A 164 -6.39 -18.32 -8.88
CA ASP A 164 -7.70 -17.72 -8.68
C ASP A 164 -7.91 -17.39 -7.20
N VAL A 165 -8.09 -16.10 -6.92
CA VAL A 165 -8.44 -15.57 -5.61
C VAL A 165 -9.77 -14.86 -5.75
N ASN A 166 -10.74 -15.16 -4.89
CA ASN A 166 -12.09 -14.66 -5.03
C ASN A 166 -12.23 -13.21 -4.53
N ALA A 167 -13.38 -12.58 -4.79
CA ALA A 167 -13.61 -11.18 -4.41
C ALA A 167 -13.54 -10.94 -2.89
N TYR A 168 -14.05 -11.89 -2.08
CA TYR A 168 -14.00 -11.81 -0.62
C TYR A 168 -12.57 -11.87 -0.09
N GLU A 169 -11.76 -12.79 -0.63
CA GLU A 169 -10.37 -12.95 -0.27
C GLU A 169 -9.56 -11.73 -0.68
N LYS A 170 -9.77 -11.18 -1.89
CA LYS A 170 -9.10 -9.94 -2.33
C LYS A 170 -9.40 -8.76 -1.41
N LEU A 171 -10.65 -8.60 -0.96
CA LEU A 171 -11.02 -7.57 0.01
C LEU A 171 -10.39 -7.83 1.39
N SER A 172 -10.30 -9.09 1.81
CA SER A 172 -9.65 -9.47 3.07
C SER A 172 -8.14 -9.25 3.03
N ILE A 173 -7.50 -9.55 1.90
CA ILE A 173 -6.08 -9.25 1.62
C ILE A 173 -5.85 -7.74 1.69
N TRP A 174 -6.64 -6.95 0.97
CA TRP A 174 -6.54 -5.49 1.03
C TRP A 174 -6.69 -4.97 2.46
N THR A 175 -7.71 -5.45 3.18
CA THR A 175 -8.00 -5.02 4.55
C THR A 175 -6.84 -5.32 5.49
N LEU A 176 -6.22 -6.51 5.41
CA LEU A 176 -5.02 -6.82 6.18
C LEU A 176 -3.86 -5.90 5.80
N ILE A 177 -3.60 -5.73 4.50
CA ILE A 177 -2.51 -4.88 4.00
C ILE A 177 -2.65 -3.45 4.51
N SER A 178 -3.79 -2.80 4.24
CA SER A 178 -3.98 -1.38 4.57
C SER A 178 -4.03 -1.11 6.07
N LEU A 179 -4.63 -1.99 6.88
CA LEU A 179 -4.77 -1.75 8.32
C LEU A 179 -3.48 -2.03 9.11
N THR A 180 -2.55 -2.79 8.54
CA THR A 180 -1.35 -3.24 9.25
C THR A 180 -0.04 -2.76 8.66
N HIS A 181 -0.06 -2.06 7.51
CA HIS A 181 1.16 -1.63 6.82
C HIS A 181 2.09 -0.76 7.67
N ASP A 182 1.53 -0.04 8.63
CA ASP A 182 2.20 1.02 9.37
C ASP A 182 2.51 0.68 10.85
N LEU A 183 2.31 -0.58 11.24
CA LEU A 183 2.56 -1.06 12.61
C LEU A 183 4.02 -0.89 13.06
N GLY A 184 4.97 -0.94 12.13
CA GLY A 184 6.40 -0.77 12.38
C GLY A 184 6.85 0.69 12.54
N TYR A 185 5.98 1.67 12.32
CA TYR A 185 6.36 3.08 12.30
C TYR A 185 6.93 3.61 13.63
N PRO A 186 6.34 3.31 14.80
CA PRO A 186 6.91 3.71 16.08
C PRO A 186 8.29 3.13 16.33
N LEU A 187 8.54 1.89 15.89
CA LEU A 187 9.86 1.27 16.04
C LEU A 187 10.89 2.01 15.19
N GLN A 188 10.54 2.37 13.95
CA GLN A 188 11.39 3.22 13.12
C GLN A 188 11.67 4.57 13.80
N LYS A 189 10.64 5.25 14.33
CA LYS A 189 10.81 6.56 14.99
C LYS A 189 11.58 6.49 16.30
N ALA A 190 11.38 5.44 17.09
CA ALA A 190 12.19 5.20 18.28
C ALA A 190 13.68 5.10 17.89
N MET A 191 14.01 4.31 16.88
CA MET A 191 15.39 4.17 16.38
C MET A 191 15.97 5.51 15.91
N GLU A 192 15.19 6.32 15.18
CA GLU A 192 15.61 7.66 14.75
C GLU A 192 15.89 8.60 15.94
N VAL A 193 15.04 8.61 16.97
CA VAL A 193 15.21 9.43 18.18
C VAL A 193 16.48 9.02 18.95
N ILE A 194 16.72 7.71 19.05
CA ILE A 194 17.91 7.17 19.68
C ILE A 194 19.17 7.57 18.92
N GLU A 195 19.16 7.48 17.59
CA GLU A 195 20.33 7.84 16.78
C GLU A 195 20.66 9.32 16.89
N ARG A 196 19.63 10.19 16.93
CA ARG A 196 19.82 11.62 17.24
C ARG A 196 20.41 11.84 18.63
N THR A 197 19.94 11.09 19.61
CA THR A 197 20.47 11.15 20.99
C THR A 197 21.94 10.74 21.02
N LYS A 198 22.32 9.64 20.36
CA LYS A 198 23.73 9.21 20.22
C LYS A 198 24.58 10.27 19.52
N SER A 199 24.10 10.83 18.40
CA SER A 199 24.75 11.90 17.66
C SER A 199 25.07 13.12 18.54
N MET A 200 24.11 13.55 19.37
CA MET A 200 24.33 14.60 20.36
C MET A 200 25.39 14.20 21.40
N MET A 201 25.32 12.97 21.92
CA MET A 201 26.28 12.49 22.93
C MET A 201 27.72 12.42 22.41
N TYR A 202 27.93 12.18 21.11
CA TYR A 202 29.28 12.25 20.50
C TYR A 202 29.94 13.62 20.66
N SER A 203 29.16 14.69 20.86
CA SER A 203 29.69 16.02 21.15
C SER A 203 30.29 16.14 22.57
N PHE A 204 29.94 15.21 23.48
CA PHE A 204 30.36 15.23 24.89
C PHE A 204 31.28 14.06 25.25
N VAL A 205 31.12 12.90 24.61
CA VAL A 205 31.88 11.68 24.90
C VAL A 205 32.30 11.06 23.57
N SER A 206 33.58 10.73 23.42
CA SER A 206 34.13 10.18 22.16
C SER A 206 33.53 8.83 21.77
N ASN A 207 32.95 8.09 22.73
CA ASN A 207 32.28 6.82 22.50
C ASN A 207 31.11 6.63 23.50
N PRO A 208 29.94 7.25 23.25
CA PRO A 208 28.79 7.14 24.14
C PRO A 208 28.19 5.73 24.04
N MET A 209 28.31 4.93 25.10
CA MET A 209 27.59 3.66 25.21
C MET A 209 26.13 3.92 25.60
N VAL A 210 25.27 4.07 24.61
CA VAL A 210 23.83 3.84 24.80
C VAL A 210 23.59 2.35 24.59
N THR A 211 23.64 1.57 25.67
CA THR A 211 23.29 0.15 25.63
C THR A 211 21.79 0.03 25.43
N MET A 212 21.39 -0.27 24.20
CA MET A 212 20.11 -0.86 23.92
C MET A 212 20.33 -2.24 23.39
N ASP A 213 19.87 -3.23 24.14
CA ASP A 213 19.70 -4.57 23.61
C ASP A 213 18.31 -4.66 22.96
N LEU A 214 18.12 -3.88 21.88
CA LEU A 214 17.11 -4.18 20.86
C LEU A 214 17.63 -5.26 19.91
N SER A 215 18.83 -5.80 20.17
CA SER A 215 19.43 -6.80 19.30
C SER A 215 18.54 -8.04 19.35
N PHE A 216 18.02 -8.38 18.19
CA PHE A 216 17.31 -9.61 17.97
C PHE A 216 18.25 -10.74 18.39
N SER A 217 18.02 -11.33 19.57
CA SER A 217 18.78 -12.48 20.05
C SER A 217 18.79 -13.56 18.95
N GLY A 218 19.78 -14.47 18.94
CA GLY A 218 20.00 -15.38 17.81
C GLY A 218 18.74 -16.09 17.26
N VAL A 219 17.77 -16.42 18.12
CA VAL A 219 16.46 -17.00 17.75
C VAL A 219 15.51 -15.99 17.08
N GLN A 220 15.51 -14.72 17.48
CA GLN A 220 14.75 -13.69 16.80
C GLN A 220 15.37 -13.31 15.45
N SER A 221 16.71 -13.36 15.33
CA SER A 221 17.41 -13.16 14.07
C SER A 221 17.10 -14.29 13.08
N SER A 222 17.05 -15.56 13.52
CA SER A 222 16.66 -16.67 12.65
C SER A 222 15.19 -16.60 12.21
N MET A 223 14.28 -16.16 13.08
CA MET A 223 12.88 -15.90 12.70
C MET A 223 12.77 -14.77 11.66
N ASN A 224 13.52 -13.68 11.83
CA ASN A 224 13.53 -12.57 10.88
C ASN A 224 14.08 -13.02 9.52
N ASP A 225 15.18 -13.79 9.51
CA ASP A 225 15.75 -14.38 8.29
C ASP A 225 14.73 -15.30 7.59
N PHE A 226 14.03 -16.15 8.35
CA PHE A 226 12.97 -16.99 7.80
C PHE A 226 11.89 -16.17 7.09
N VAL A 227 11.40 -15.09 7.73
CA VAL A 227 10.38 -14.22 7.14
C VAL A 227 10.92 -13.50 5.90
N LEU A 228 12.16 -13.02 5.92
CA LEU A 228 12.79 -12.40 4.75
C LEU A 228 12.91 -13.38 3.58
N ARG A 229 13.29 -14.63 3.84
CA ARG A 229 13.34 -15.69 2.83
C ARG A 229 11.96 -16.05 2.30
N PHE A 230 10.95 -16.11 3.17
CA PHE A 230 9.56 -16.33 2.81
C PHE A 230 9.04 -15.24 1.87
N ILE A 231 9.15 -13.97 2.26
CA ILE A 231 8.67 -12.83 1.46
C ILE A 231 9.49 -12.67 0.16
N GLY A 232 10.77 -13.03 0.21
CA GLY A 232 11.71 -12.97 -0.91
C GLY A 232 11.68 -14.19 -1.84
N SER A 233 10.86 -15.20 -1.60
CA SER A 233 10.82 -16.42 -2.43
C SER A 233 9.65 -16.43 -3.43
N ARG A 234 9.72 -17.37 -4.37
CA ARG A 234 8.68 -17.65 -5.37
C ARG A 234 8.54 -19.16 -5.53
N MET A 235 7.31 -19.62 -5.72
CA MET A 235 7.04 -21.01 -6.10
C MET A 235 7.32 -21.21 -7.58
N TRP A 236 8.02 -22.28 -7.91
CA TRP A 236 8.32 -22.70 -9.29
C TRP A 236 7.64 -24.02 -9.56
N GLU A 237 6.89 -24.12 -10.65
CA GLU A 237 6.30 -25.39 -11.07
C GLU A 237 7.43 -26.33 -11.52
N ILE A 238 7.34 -27.58 -11.08
CA ILE A 238 8.27 -28.64 -11.43
C ILE A 238 7.51 -29.79 -12.05
N ASP A 239 8.15 -30.45 -13.01
CA ASP A 239 7.67 -31.75 -13.47
C ASP A 239 7.91 -32.80 -12.37
N PRO A 240 6.86 -33.48 -11.85
CA PRO A 240 7.01 -34.46 -10.78
C PRO A 240 7.98 -35.60 -11.11
N GLU A 241 8.06 -36.00 -12.38
CA GLU A 241 8.87 -37.15 -12.82
C GLU A 241 10.34 -36.76 -13.02
N SER A 242 10.62 -35.69 -13.76
CA SER A 242 11.99 -35.26 -14.03
C SER A 242 12.60 -34.37 -12.94
N ARG A 243 11.79 -33.86 -12.00
CA ARG A 243 12.14 -32.85 -10.98
C ARG A 243 12.78 -31.58 -11.56
N LYS A 244 12.63 -31.36 -12.87
CA LYS A 244 13.12 -30.15 -13.52
C LYS A 244 12.09 -29.05 -13.38
N THR A 245 12.58 -27.84 -13.16
CA THR A 245 11.76 -26.63 -13.20
C THR A 245 11.20 -26.47 -14.60
N ILE A 246 9.89 -26.24 -14.67
CA ILE A 246 9.22 -25.88 -15.92
C ILE A 246 9.47 -24.39 -16.12
N GLU A 247 10.33 -24.04 -17.08
CA GLU A 247 10.49 -22.65 -17.49
C GLU A 247 9.27 -22.20 -18.29
N TYR A 248 8.48 -21.31 -17.70
CA TYR A 248 7.39 -20.68 -18.41
C TYR A 248 7.91 -19.51 -19.24
N THR A 249 7.89 -19.67 -20.56
CA THR A 249 7.90 -18.54 -21.48
C THR A 249 6.53 -17.84 -21.47
N LYS A 250 6.48 -16.56 -21.88
CA LYS A 250 5.20 -15.81 -21.96
C LYS A 250 4.16 -16.52 -22.83
N ASP A 251 4.60 -17.22 -23.87
CA ASP A 251 3.73 -17.96 -24.78
C ASP A 251 3.14 -19.21 -24.11
N LEU A 252 3.96 -19.98 -23.37
CA LEU A 252 3.47 -21.11 -22.57
C LEU A 252 2.44 -20.68 -21.51
N PHE A 253 2.65 -19.52 -20.87
CA PHE A 253 1.68 -19.00 -19.91
C PHE A 253 0.32 -18.69 -20.54
N ARG A 254 0.31 -18.13 -21.77
CA ARG A 254 -0.93 -17.80 -22.46
C ARG A 254 -1.69 -19.05 -22.87
N GLU A 255 -0.99 -20.04 -23.43
CA GLU A 255 -1.56 -21.34 -23.77
C GLU A 255 -2.10 -22.07 -22.54
N GLU A 256 -1.38 -22.00 -21.43
CA GLU A 256 -1.80 -22.61 -20.16
C GLU A 256 -3.04 -21.92 -19.57
N GLN A 257 -3.12 -20.58 -19.64
CA GLN A 257 -4.32 -19.84 -19.25
C GLN A 257 -5.52 -20.16 -20.14
N GLU A 258 -5.33 -20.24 -21.45
CA GLU A 258 -6.38 -20.64 -22.39
C GLU A 258 -6.87 -22.06 -22.06
N ARG A 259 -5.95 -22.99 -21.78
CA ARG A 259 -6.28 -24.36 -21.39
C ARG A 259 -7.03 -24.43 -20.06
N LEU A 260 -6.58 -23.70 -19.04
CA LEU A 260 -7.25 -23.60 -17.74
C LEU A 260 -8.64 -22.98 -17.88
N SER A 261 -8.81 -21.99 -18.76
CA SER A 261 -10.12 -21.35 -19.01
C SER A 261 -11.12 -22.28 -19.71
N GLY A 262 -10.63 -23.26 -20.48
CA GLY A 262 -11.45 -24.28 -21.14
C GLY A 262 -11.83 -25.46 -20.24
N LEU A 263 -11.13 -25.67 -19.13
CA LEU A 263 -11.42 -26.75 -18.17
C LEU A 263 -12.42 -26.28 -17.11
N VAL A 264 -13.47 -27.07 -16.86
CA VAL A 264 -14.53 -26.73 -15.90
C VAL A 264 -14.77 -27.89 -14.94
N GLY A 265 -14.99 -27.58 -13.66
CA GLY A 265 -15.36 -28.58 -12.63
C GLY A 265 -14.23 -29.57 -12.32
N GLU A 266 -14.57 -30.85 -12.21
CA GLU A 266 -13.65 -31.92 -11.76
C GLU A 266 -12.41 -32.07 -12.64
N ASP A 267 -12.49 -31.79 -13.94
CA ASP A 267 -11.36 -31.90 -14.86
C ASP A 267 -10.29 -30.84 -14.56
N ARG A 268 -10.72 -29.64 -14.17
CA ARG A 268 -9.82 -28.57 -13.74
C ARG A 268 -9.15 -28.91 -12.41
N ASP A 269 -9.92 -29.41 -11.45
CA ASP A 269 -9.40 -29.75 -10.13
C ASP A 269 -8.41 -30.92 -10.20
N ASN A 270 -8.70 -31.93 -11.02
CA ASN A 270 -7.80 -33.05 -11.25
C ASN A 270 -6.51 -32.62 -11.94
N TYR A 271 -6.58 -31.64 -12.84
CA TYR A 271 -5.39 -31.07 -13.48
C TYR A 271 -4.51 -30.33 -12.48
N LEU A 272 -5.09 -29.44 -11.66
CA LEU A 272 -4.37 -28.67 -10.65
C LEU A 272 -3.75 -29.56 -9.57
N LYS A 273 -4.43 -30.64 -9.15
CA LYS A 273 -3.91 -31.61 -8.17
C LYS A 273 -2.63 -32.33 -8.61
N ARG A 274 -2.36 -32.41 -9.92
CA ARG A 274 -1.14 -33.05 -10.44
C ARG A 274 0.07 -32.14 -10.45
N LYS A 275 -0.14 -30.83 -10.35
CA LYS A 275 0.95 -29.85 -10.36
C LYS A 275 1.73 -29.91 -9.05
N ARG A 276 3.03 -29.70 -9.15
CA ARG A 276 3.95 -29.67 -8.01
C ARG A 276 4.82 -28.42 -8.07
N TYR A 277 5.07 -27.84 -6.90
CA TYR A 277 5.77 -26.57 -6.78
C TYR A 277 6.93 -26.69 -5.78
N VAL A 278 8.01 -25.97 -6.03
CA VAL A 278 9.12 -25.82 -5.08
C VAL A 278 9.36 -24.34 -4.78
N ALA A 279 9.52 -24.02 -3.50
CA ALA A 279 9.84 -22.66 -3.08
C ALA A 279 11.32 -22.36 -3.34
N ARG A 280 11.62 -21.37 -4.18
CA ARG A 280 12.99 -20.91 -4.39
C ARG A 280 13.15 -19.46 -4.01
N LEU A 281 14.22 -19.16 -3.28
CA LEU A 281 14.59 -17.81 -2.91
C LEU A 281 14.91 -16.98 -4.16
N GLN A 282 14.46 -15.72 -4.18
CA GLN A 282 14.86 -14.75 -5.18
C GLN A 282 15.87 -13.79 -4.52
N PRO A 283 17.20 -13.96 -4.74
CA PRO A 283 18.21 -13.15 -4.04
C PRO A 283 17.99 -11.64 -4.21
N LYS A 284 17.50 -11.22 -5.38
CA LYS A 284 17.19 -9.80 -5.67
C LYS A 284 16.19 -9.18 -4.70
N TYR A 285 15.18 -9.92 -4.24
CA TYR A 285 14.20 -9.40 -3.29
C TYR A 285 14.71 -9.55 -1.86
N TYR A 286 15.32 -10.69 -1.55
CA TYR A 286 15.90 -10.95 -0.24
C TYR A 286 16.88 -9.85 0.19
N PHE A 287 17.88 -9.51 -0.65
CA PHE A 287 18.87 -8.48 -0.29
C PHE A 287 18.27 -7.08 -0.15
N LYS A 288 17.27 -6.74 -0.97
CA LYS A 288 16.59 -5.43 -0.87
C LYS A 288 15.80 -5.32 0.43
N LEU A 289 15.10 -6.39 0.82
CA LEU A 289 14.34 -6.44 2.06
C LEU A 289 15.28 -6.49 3.28
N GLN A 290 16.40 -7.19 3.19
CA GLN A 290 17.44 -7.18 4.22
C GLN A 290 18.00 -5.77 4.44
N LYS A 291 18.37 -5.07 3.35
CA LYS A 291 18.78 -3.66 3.42
C LYS A 291 17.68 -2.79 4.04
N SER A 292 16.42 -3.01 3.69
CA SER A 292 15.27 -2.29 4.29
C SER A 292 15.16 -2.54 5.80
N LEU A 293 15.47 -3.75 6.26
CA LEU A 293 15.47 -4.12 7.68
C LEU A 293 16.63 -3.47 8.44
N GLU A 294 17.82 -3.44 7.85
CA GLU A 294 19.00 -2.75 8.43
C GLU A 294 18.74 -1.26 8.65
N HIS A 295 18.01 -0.62 7.73
CA HIS A 295 17.58 0.78 7.87
C HIS A 295 16.31 0.95 8.71
N SER A 296 15.81 -0.11 9.35
CA SER A 296 14.61 -0.10 10.20
C SER A 296 13.39 0.51 9.52
N GLN A 297 13.20 0.28 8.21
CA GLN A 297 12.05 0.79 7.48
C GLN A 297 10.76 0.17 8.00
N HIS A 298 9.73 0.98 8.24
CA HIS A 298 8.52 0.52 8.93
C HIS A 298 7.77 -0.59 8.18
N GLY A 299 7.74 -0.61 6.84
CA GLY A 299 7.03 -1.67 6.12
C GLY A 299 7.55 -3.08 6.40
N ILE A 300 8.87 -3.29 6.44
CA ILE A 300 9.41 -4.62 6.77
C ILE A 300 9.22 -4.94 8.26
N LEU A 301 9.32 -3.94 9.14
CA LEU A 301 9.05 -4.11 10.57
C LEU A 301 7.58 -4.50 10.81
N SER A 302 6.63 -3.86 10.14
CA SER A 302 5.21 -4.21 10.15
C SER A 302 5.00 -5.67 9.74
N SER A 303 5.63 -6.08 8.63
CA SER A 303 5.55 -7.46 8.14
C SER A 303 6.06 -8.48 9.18
N LEU A 304 7.16 -8.16 9.86
CA LEU A 304 7.70 -9.00 10.94
C LEU A 304 6.78 -9.06 12.17
N ILE A 305 6.17 -7.94 12.55
CA ILE A 305 5.22 -7.88 13.67
C ILE A 305 4.02 -8.78 13.38
N ILE A 306 3.40 -8.62 12.21
CA ILE A 306 2.21 -9.37 11.80
C ILE A 306 2.52 -10.86 11.76
N TYR A 307 3.65 -11.24 11.14
CA TYR A 307 4.07 -12.64 11.04
C TYR A 307 4.23 -13.31 12.42
N LYS A 308 4.78 -12.57 13.40
CA LYS A 308 5.04 -13.09 14.74
C LYS A 308 3.81 -13.17 15.64
N HIS A 309 2.80 -12.31 15.43
CA HIS A 309 1.62 -12.25 16.31
C HIS A 309 0.45 -13.08 15.78
N LEU A 310 0.28 -13.19 14.47
CA LEU A 310 -0.86 -13.87 13.88
C LEU A 310 -0.51 -15.31 13.48
N LEU A 311 -1.21 -16.28 14.09
CA LEU A 311 -1.01 -17.71 13.82
C LEU A 311 -1.18 -18.06 12.34
N TYR A 312 -2.09 -17.36 11.65
CA TYR A 312 -2.34 -17.54 10.22
C TYR A 312 -1.07 -17.45 9.35
N PHE A 313 -0.09 -16.62 9.74
CA PHE A 313 1.19 -16.50 9.03
C PHE A 313 2.24 -17.50 9.53
N LEU A 314 2.17 -17.94 10.79
CA LEU A 314 3.03 -19.01 11.32
C LEU A 314 2.69 -20.37 10.68
N GLU A 315 1.45 -20.58 10.29
CA GLU A 315 0.97 -21.72 9.50
C GLU A 315 1.26 -21.56 8.00
N SER A 316 2.28 -20.78 7.63
CA SER A 316 2.63 -20.55 6.22
C SER A 316 3.36 -21.74 5.60
N ASP A 317 3.00 -22.00 4.34
CA ASP A 317 3.51 -23.11 3.55
C ASP A 317 4.90 -22.79 2.98
N TYR A 318 5.93 -22.83 3.84
CA TYR A 318 7.31 -22.60 3.43
C TYR A 318 8.26 -23.57 4.12
N SER A 319 9.11 -24.19 3.30
CA SER A 319 10.12 -25.15 3.75
C SER A 319 11.50 -24.58 3.48
N LEU A 320 12.41 -24.78 4.44
CA LEU A 320 13.84 -24.51 4.24
C LEU A 320 14.50 -25.58 3.37
N ASN A 321 13.84 -26.74 3.20
CA ASN A 321 14.32 -27.78 2.31
C ASN A 321 13.84 -27.50 0.88
N GLU A 322 14.79 -27.25 -0.02
CA GLU A 322 14.52 -26.96 -1.44
C GLU A 322 13.86 -28.13 -2.18
N ASP A 323 13.96 -29.35 -1.65
CA ASP A 323 13.35 -30.55 -2.22
C ASP A 323 11.88 -30.76 -1.79
N TYR A 324 11.37 -29.94 -0.87
CA TYR A 324 9.98 -30.06 -0.44
C TYR A 324 9.04 -29.62 -1.56
N MET A 325 8.12 -30.50 -1.93
CA MET A 325 7.14 -30.26 -2.99
C MET A 325 5.80 -29.87 -2.38
N PHE A 326 5.26 -28.76 -2.88
CA PHE A 326 3.96 -28.22 -2.52
C PHE A 326 2.92 -28.56 -3.60
N ASP A 327 1.68 -28.76 -3.17
CA ASP A 327 0.55 -28.90 -4.08
C ASP A 327 0.04 -27.51 -4.53
N HIS A 328 -0.89 -27.49 -5.49
CA HIS A 328 -1.42 -26.23 -6.02
C HIS A 328 -2.12 -25.37 -4.95
N GLU A 329 -2.88 -25.98 -4.02
CA GLU A 329 -3.53 -25.23 -2.95
C GLU A 329 -2.51 -24.65 -1.96
N ASP A 330 -1.47 -25.43 -1.59
CA ASP A 330 -0.39 -24.92 -0.74
C ASP A 330 0.30 -23.72 -1.39
N SER A 331 0.55 -23.81 -2.70
CA SER A 331 1.12 -22.71 -3.46
C SER A 331 0.19 -21.49 -3.50
N ARG A 332 -1.12 -21.69 -3.67
CA ARG A 332 -2.12 -20.62 -3.65
C ARG A 332 -2.12 -19.89 -2.31
N GLN A 333 -2.16 -20.63 -1.21
CA GLN A 333 -2.16 -20.10 0.16
C GLN A 333 -0.82 -19.45 0.52
N TYR A 334 0.30 -20.02 0.05
CA TYR A 334 1.61 -19.39 0.09
C TYR A 334 1.58 -18.00 -0.58
N TYR A 335 1.05 -17.90 -1.80
CA TYR A 335 1.00 -16.64 -2.54
C TYR A 335 0.14 -15.59 -1.85
N ILE A 336 -1.02 -15.96 -1.29
CA ILE A 336 -1.88 -15.04 -0.53
C ILE A 336 -1.13 -14.47 0.68
N ARG A 337 -0.55 -15.33 1.53
CA ARG A 337 0.18 -14.91 2.72
C ARG A 337 1.42 -14.09 2.37
N ARG A 338 2.19 -14.54 1.37
CA ARG A 338 3.37 -13.84 0.89
C ARG A 338 3.02 -12.47 0.36
N GLU A 339 1.96 -12.34 -0.43
CA GLU A 339 1.59 -11.05 -1.04
C GLU A 339 1.15 -10.03 -0.02
N ILE A 340 0.43 -10.43 1.04
CA ILE A 340 0.09 -9.52 2.15
C ILE A 340 1.38 -8.93 2.75
N LEU A 341 2.32 -9.79 3.14
CA LEU A 341 3.56 -9.34 3.76
C LEU A 341 4.47 -8.60 2.77
N ARG A 342 4.51 -9.02 1.52
CA ARG A 342 5.35 -8.39 0.49
C ARG A 342 4.83 -7.03 0.10
N ALA A 343 3.52 -6.85 -0.04
CA ALA A 343 2.92 -5.55 -0.28
C ALA A 343 3.27 -4.57 0.85
N ILE A 344 3.11 -5.01 2.10
CA ILE A 344 3.49 -4.24 3.29
C ILE A 344 5.01 -3.99 3.34
N ALA A 345 5.87 -4.95 3.05
CA ALA A 345 7.32 -4.70 3.08
C ALA A 345 7.79 -3.78 1.95
N SER A 346 7.16 -3.88 0.77
CA SER A 346 7.59 -3.18 -0.44
C SER A 346 7.17 -1.72 -0.51
N HIS A 347 6.10 -1.28 0.17
CA HIS A 347 5.65 0.12 0.08
C HIS A 347 6.69 1.12 0.61
N THR A 348 7.53 0.72 1.58
CA THR A 348 8.65 1.53 2.07
C THR A 348 10.00 1.19 1.42
N CYS A 349 10.06 0.13 0.63
CA CYS A 349 11.31 -0.36 0.04
C CYS A 349 11.50 0.21 -1.38
N HIS A 350 12.08 1.41 -1.48
CA HIS A 350 12.30 2.09 -2.76
C HIS A 350 13.20 1.33 -3.75
N ASP A 351 13.97 0.33 -3.29
CA ASP A 351 14.79 -0.51 -4.17
C ASP A 351 13.95 -1.51 -4.99
N ILE A 352 12.74 -1.83 -4.53
CA ILE A 352 11.77 -2.69 -5.24
C ILE A 352 10.89 -1.81 -6.11
N TYR A 353 11.21 -1.77 -7.40
CA TYR A 353 10.40 -1.03 -8.37
C TYR A 353 9.17 -1.85 -8.81
N GLN A 354 8.08 -1.14 -9.13
CA GLN A 354 6.78 -1.71 -9.46
C GLN A 354 6.53 -1.59 -10.97
N ASN A 355 6.20 -2.71 -11.62
CA ASN A 355 5.91 -2.77 -13.05
C ASN A 355 4.44 -3.04 -13.36
N ASP A 356 3.66 -3.48 -12.38
CA ASP A 356 2.29 -3.93 -12.59
C ASP A 356 1.32 -3.15 -11.69
N MET A 357 0.36 -2.50 -12.31
CA MET A 357 -0.68 -1.74 -11.61
C MET A 357 -1.67 -2.63 -10.86
N LEU A 358 -1.81 -3.90 -11.28
CA LEU A 358 -2.79 -4.84 -10.75
C LEU A 358 -2.29 -5.61 -9.51
N ARG A 359 -1.30 -5.07 -8.80
CA ARG A 359 -0.73 -5.64 -7.56
C ARG A 359 -1.15 -4.82 -6.35
N PHE A 360 -1.27 -5.49 -5.19
CA PHE A 360 -1.67 -4.82 -3.95
C PHE A 360 -0.60 -3.85 -3.44
N SER A 361 0.68 -4.09 -3.72
CA SER A 361 1.78 -3.15 -3.42
C SER A 361 1.56 -1.79 -4.08
N PHE A 362 1.17 -1.79 -5.37
CA PHE A 362 0.91 -0.57 -6.12
C PHE A 362 -0.28 0.19 -5.55
N LEU A 363 -1.37 -0.51 -5.25
CA LEU A 363 -2.56 0.09 -4.62
C LEU A 363 -2.24 0.69 -3.24
N LEU A 364 -1.44 -0.01 -2.42
CA LEU A 364 -1.03 0.49 -1.10
C LEU A 364 -0.24 1.78 -1.21
N ILE A 365 0.77 1.83 -2.08
CA ILE A 365 1.60 3.03 -2.29
C ILE A 365 0.72 4.25 -2.65
N LEU A 366 -0.24 4.07 -3.56
CA LEU A 366 -1.14 5.16 -3.95
C LEU A 366 -2.06 5.60 -2.83
N CYS A 367 -2.63 4.66 -2.06
CA CYS A 367 -3.56 5.00 -0.99
C CYS A 367 -2.87 5.64 0.22
N ASP A 368 -1.67 5.19 0.57
CA ASP A 368 -0.84 5.79 1.62
C ASP A 368 -0.45 7.24 1.27
N ASP A 369 -0.01 7.47 0.03
CA ASP A 369 0.31 8.81 -0.47
C ASP A 369 -0.92 9.71 -0.66
N ALA A 370 -2.10 9.14 -0.94
CA ALA A 370 -3.35 9.89 -1.09
C ALA A 370 -3.86 10.43 0.24
N GLN A 371 -3.62 9.69 1.32
CA GLN A 371 -4.07 10.10 2.64
C GLN A 371 -3.18 11.25 3.14
N GLU A 372 -3.42 12.49 2.73
CA GLU A 372 -2.63 13.65 3.21
C GLU A 372 -3.46 14.63 4.06
N TRP A 373 -4.80 14.57 3.94
CA TRP A 373 -5.70 15.45 4.70
C TRP A 373 -5.74 15.10 6.19
N GLY A 374 -6.07 16.10 7.02
CA GLY A 374 -6.04 16.00 8.48
C GLY A 374 -4.64 15.81 9.12
N ARG A 375 -3.53 15.96 8.38
CA ARG A 375 -2.18 16.05 8.96
C ARG A 375 -2.00 17.42 9.64
N LYS A 376 -1.38 17.46 10.81
CA LYS A 376 -1.00 18.72 11.48
C LYS A 376 0.49 18.98 11.30
N SER A 377 0.84 20.20 10.88
CA SER A 377 2.20 20.68 11.11
C SER A 377 2.34 21.14 12.56
N ILE A 378 3.52 20.98 13.14
CA ILE A 378 3.76 21.42 14.53
C ILE A 378 3.52 22.94 14.67
N THR A 379 3.69 23.69 13.58
CA THR A 379 3.47 25.14 13.51
C THR A 379 1.98 25.49 13.53
N GLU A 380 1.13 24.65 12.94
CA GLU A 380 -0.34 24.76 13.00
C GLU A 380 -0.92 24.48 14.40
N LEU A 381 -0.16 23.86 15.30
CA LEU A 381 -0.56 23.75 16.71
C LEU A 381 -0.50 25.11 17.43
N TYR A 382 0.32 26.05 16.93
CA TYR A 382 0.54 27.36 17.56
C TYR A 382 -0.08 28.52 16.77
N THR A 383 -0.49 28.30 15.52
CA THR A 383 -1.05 29.33 14.64
C THR A 383 -2.21 28.76 13.83
N LYS A 384 -3.25 29.56 13.55
CA LYS A 384 -4.34 29.12 12.67
C LYS A 384 -3.76 28.75 11.29
N PRO A 385 -4.13 27.60 10.71
CA PRO A 385 -3.64 27.20 9.40
C PRO A 385 -4.07 28.24 8.35
N SER A 386 -3.11 28.80 7.62
CA SER A 386 -3.37 29.66 6.46
C SER A 386 -3.52 28.87 5.15
N ASN A 387 -3.16 27.58 5.17
CA ASN A 387 -3.06 26.72 4.01
C ASN A 387 -4.11 25.61 4.10
N THR A 388 -4.76 25.27 2.98
CA THR A 388 -5.69 24.14 2.89
C THR A 388 -5.21 23.13 1.87
N TYR A 389 -5.38 21.85 2.18
CA TYR A 389 -5.15 20.73 1.27
C TYR A 389 -6.49 20.09 0.95
N THR A 390 -6.69 19.68 -0.29
CA THR A 390 -7.86 18.93 -0.73
C THR A 390 -7.42 17.77 -1.59
N PHE A 391 -7.73 16.56 -1.14
CA PHE A 391 -7.66 15.38 -1.99
C PHE A 391 -8.84 15.40 -2.97
N GLU A 392 -8.56 15.30 -4.27
CA GLU A 392 -9.59 15.28 -5.30
C GLU A 392 -9.97 13.86 -5.69
N SER A 393 -9.03 13.12 -6.29
CA SER A 393 -9.33 11.77 -6.77
C SER A 393 -8.09 10.96 -7.16
N ILE A 394 -8.28 9.64 -7.15
CA ILE A 394 -7.48 8.68 -7.92
C ILE A 394 -8.38 8.09 -8.99
N GLU A 395 -7.96 8.19 -10.25
CA GLU A 395 -8.63 7.65 -11.42
C GLU A 395 -7.77 6.56 -12.05
N CYS A 396 -8.26 5.31 -12.05
CA CYS A 396 -7.60 4.19 -12.71
C CYS A 396 -8.42 3.76 -13.94
N ALA A 397 -7.92 4.04 -15.14
CA ALA A 397 -8.48 3.53 -16.37
C ALA A 397 -7.87 2.16 -16.68
N LEU A 398 -8.71 1.12 -16.60
CA LEU A 398 -8.32 -0.28 -16.80
C LEU A 398 -8.61 -0.77 -18.23
N ASP A 399 -8.92 0.13 -19.15
CA ASP A 399 -9.37 -0.16 -20.50
C ASP A 399 -8.29 0.30 -21.50
N GLY A 400 -7.57 -0.64 -22.11
CA GLY A 400 -6.49 -0.32 -23.05
C GLY A 400 -5.37 -1.38 -23.08
N LYS A 401 -4.38 -1.18 -23.95
CA LYS A 401 -3.13 -1.98 -24.00
C LYS A 401 -2.22 -1.71 -22.80
N SER A 402 -2.27 -0.48 -22.28
CA SER A 402 -1.63 -0.03 -21.04
C SER A 402 -2.68 0.62 -20.15
N PHE A 403 -2.61 0.39 -18.84
CA PHE A 403 -3.49 1.03 -17.88
C PHE A 403 -3.06 2.49 -17.61
N GLU A 404 -4.00 3.36 -17.27
CA GLU A 404 -3.68 4.73 -16.84
C GLU A 404 -4.07 4.93 -15.39
N CYS A 405 -3.18 5.53 -14.60
CA CYS A 405 -3.46 5.98 -13.24
C CYS A 405 -3.21 7.48 -13.12
N LYS A 406 -4.24 8.25 -12.75
CA LYS A 406 -4.16 9.69 -12.52
C LYS A 406 -4.46 9.99 -11.05
N PHE A 407 -3.51 10.61 -10.38
CA PHE A 407 -3.62 11.08 -9.00
C PHE A 407 -3.75 12.60 -9.02
N LYS A 408 -4.83 13.15 -8.43
CA LYS A 408 -5.09 14.59 -8.39
C LYS A 408 -5.26 15.10 -6.96
N ASP A 409 -4.51 16.14 -6.62
CA ASP A 409 -4.59 16.85 -5.37
C ASP A 409 -4.47 18.37 -5.54
N LYS A 410 -5.03 19.10 -4.58
CA LYS A 410 -5.12 20.56 -4.63
C LYS A 410 -4.67 21.20 -3.33
N TYR A 411 -3.91 22.28 -3.42
CA TYR A 411 -3.43 23.09 -2.31
C TYR A 411 -3.89 24.53 -2.50
N GLN A 412 -4.39 25.17 -1.44
CA GLN A 412 -4.56 26.62 -1.39
C GLN A 412 -3.62 27.16 -0.33
N VAL A 413 -2.67 28.02 -0.72
CA VAL A 413 -1.56 28.43 0.16
C VAL A 413 -1.23 29.90 0.02
N ASN A 414 -0.65 30.49 1.05
CA ASN A 414 -0.08 31.83 0.96
C ASN A 414 1.22 31.81 0.14
N SER A 415 1.61 32.97 -0.41
CA SER A 415 2.83 33.12 -1.24
C SER A 415 4.10 32.57 -0.58
N GLU A 416 4.29 32.77 0.72
CA GLU A 416 5.45 32.26 1.48
C GLU A 416 5.49 30.73 1.61
N SER A 417 4.33 30.07 1.51
CA SER A 417 4.20 28.61 1.67
C SER A 417 4.36 27.83 0.37
N VAL A 418 4.34 28.50 -0.78
CA VAL A 418 4.49 27.86 -2.10
C VAL A 418 5.78 27.03 -2.18
N LYS A 419 6.89 27.56 -1.66
CA LYS A 419 8.18 26.85 -1.63
C LYS A 419 8.08 25.51 -0.88
N GLN A 420 7.35 25.45 0.22
CA GLN A 420 7.19 24.23 1.01
C GLN A 420 6.39 23.16 0.26
N VAL A 421 5.36 23.57 -0.49
CA VAL A 421 4.56 22.66 -1.33
C VAL A 421 5.42 22.10 -2.47
N LEU A 422 6.24 22.95 -3.10
CA LEU A 422 7.16 22.51 -4.16
C LEU A 422 8.23 21.53 -3.64
N ASP A 423 8.84 21.80 -2.50
CA ASP A 423 9.80 20.88 -1.86
C ASP A 423 9.15 19.54 -1.48
N ARG A 424 7.87 19.56 -1.12
CA ARG A 424 7.09 18.33 -0.87
C ARG A 424 6.84 17.58 -2.17
N PHE A 425 6.35 18.26 -3.21
CA PHE A 425 6.11 17.66 -4.52
C PHE A 425 7.39 17.06 -5.11
N LYS A 426 8.54 17.71 -4.96
CA LYS A 426 9.86 17.19 -5.34
C LYS A 426 10.18 15.88 -4.62
N ARG A 427 10.06 15.86 -3.29
CA ARG A 427 10.36 14.66 -2.48
C ARG A 427 9.47 13.49 -2.90
N GLN A 428 8.18 13.73 -3.05
CA GLN A 428 7.23 12.72 -3.53
C GLN A 428 7.57 12.26 -4.96
N SER A 429 7.89 13.20 -5.85
CA SER A 429 8.26 12.87 -7.23
C SER A 429 9.51 11.99 -7.28
N LYS A 430 10.55 12.29 -6.48
CA LYS A 430 11.74 11.43 -6.36
C LYS A 430 11.40 10.02 -5.88
N THR A 431 10.47 9.89 -4.94
CA THR A 431 9.96 8.59 -4.50
C THR A 431 9.33 7.82 -5.65
N TYR A 432 8.42 8.44 -6.41
CA TYR A 432 7.79 7.80 -7.57
C TYR A 432 8.77 7.47 -8.69
N ILE A 433 9.73 8.35 -8.97
CA ILE A 433 10.78 8.09 -9.96
C ILE A 433 11.59 6.85 -9.55
N ASN A 434 11.90 6.68 -8.27
CA ASN A 434 12.62 5.50 -7.78
C ASN A 434 11.77 4.23 -7.84
N ILE A 435 10.50 4.31 -7.45
CA ILE A 435 9.58 3.15 -7.40
C ILE A 435 9.13 2.74 -8.80
N PHE A 436 8.95 3.70 -9.72
CA PHE A 436 8.58 3.46 -11.10
C PHE A 436 9.75 3.66 -12.06
N ARG A 437 10.99 3.50 -11.57
CA ARG A 437 12.19 3.66 -12.39
C ARG A 437 12.22 2.65 -13.52
N ASP A 438 12.87 3.05 -14.60
CA ASP A 438 13.23 2.14 -15.65
C ASP A 438 14.41 1.28 -15.19
N GLY A 439 14.30 -0.03 -15.35
CA GLY A 439 15.31 -1.00 -14.97
C GLY A 439 15.23 -2.27 -15.81
N GLN A 440 15.59 -3.40 -15.20
CA GLN A 440 15.34 -4.70 -15.83
C GLN A 440 13.83 -4.91 -15.97
N ASP A 441 13.39 -5.59 -17.02
CA ASP A 441 11.97 -5.87 -17.26
C ASP A 441 11.07 -4.63 -17.43
N THR A 442 11.57 -3.40 -17.68
CA THR A 442 10.71 -2.22 -17.97
C THR A 442 9.74 -2.47 -19.12
N VAL A 443 10.14 -3.31 -20.10
CA VAL A 443 9.29 -3.76 -21.20
C VAL A 443 8.01 -4.48 -20.73
N SER A 444 8.01 -5.00 -19.49
CA SER A 444 6.85 -5.62 -18.86
C SER A 444 5.93 -4.64 -18.12
N ARG A 445 6.29 -3.35 -18.03
CA ARG A 445 5.44 -2.34 -17.37
C ARG A 445 4.13 -2.20 -18.14
N ASN A 446 3.01 -2.31 -17.42
CA ASN A 446 1.69 -2.29 -18.04
C ASN A 446 0.89 -1.00 -17.79
N PHE A 447 1.51 0.06 -17.25
CA PHE A 447 0.79 1.27 -16.85
C PHE A 447 1.54 2.58 -17.13
N ASN A 448 0.76 3.64 -17.29
CA ASN A 448 1.20 5.04 -17.28
C ASN A 448 0.68 5.70 -16.00
N PHE A 449 1.52 6.49 -15.35
CA PHE A 449 1.19 7.19 -14.11
C PHE A 449 1.31 8.70 -14.28
N THR A 450 0.30 9.45 -13.82
CA THR A 450 0.33 10.91 -13.77
C THR A 450 -0.08 11.38 -12.38
N ARG A 451 0.80 12.12 -11.71
CA ARG A 451 0.46 12.87 -10.49
C ARG A 451 0.28 14.34 -10.86
N GLN A 452 -0.87 14.91 -10.54
CA GLN A 452 -1.23 16.29 -10.82
C GLN A 452 -1.52 17.02 -9.49
N VAL A 453 -0.77 18.08 -9.23
CA VAL A 453 -0.98 18.97 -8.08
C VAL A 453 -1.41 20.35 -8.58
N GLU A 454 -2.55 20.84 -8.11
CA GLU A 454 -3.00 22.21 -8.33
C GLU A 454 -2.67 23.08 -7.11
N ILE A 455 -2.09 24.26 -7.35
CA ILE A 455 -1.75 25.22 -6.28
C ILE A 455 -2.43 26.55 -6.57
N ASP A 456 -3.38 26.92 -5.71
CA ASP A 456 -4.01 28.23 -5.69
C ASP A 456 -3.28 29.12 -4.67
N VAL A 457 -2.68 30.25 -5.11
CA VAL A 457 -1.99 31.17 -4.21
C VAL A 457 -2.95 32.25 -3.69
N ILE A 458 -3.11 32.33 -2.38
CA ILE A 458 -3.97 33.30 -1.69
C ILE A 458 -3.16 34.57 -1.39
N GLY A 459 -3.60 35.70 -1.97
CA GLY A 459 -3.06 37.04 -1.68
C GLY A 459 -1.99 37.54 -2.67
N GLY A 460 -2.38 38.49 -3.54
CA GLY A 460 -1.55 39.13 -4.58
C GLY A 460 -1.58 38.39 -5.92
N ASN A 461 -1.82 39.11 -7.03
CA ASN A 461 -2.04 38.62 -8.42
C ASN A 461 -2.30 37.11 -8.48
N ASN A 462 -3.53 36.63 -8.21
CA ASN A 462 -3.90 35.21 -8.17
C ASN A 462 -3.17 34.37 -9.25
N VAL A 463 -2.03 33.78 -8.89
CA VAL A 463 -1.27 32.92 -9.79
C VAL A 463 -1.58 31.49 -9.38
N ASN A 464 -2.14 30.74 -10.32
CA ASN A 464 -2.40 29.32 -10.16
C ASN A 464 -1.29 28.52 -10.85
N TYR A 465 -0.81 27.48 -10.19
CA TYR A 465 0.19 26.57 -10.73
C TYR A 465 -0.36 25.16 -10.84
N LEU A 466 0.01 24.50 -11.93
CA LEU A 466 -0.31 23.12 -12.22
C LEU A 466 0.99 22.33 -12.36
N LEU A 467 1.27 21.46 -11.39
CA LEU A 467 2.44 20.58 -11.37
C LEU A 467 2.02 19.19 -11.83
N LYS A 468 2.75 18.59 -12.76
CA LYS A 468 2.51 17.23 -13.24
C LYS A 468 3.79 16.42 -13.25
N LEU A 469 3.77 15.24 -12.63
CA LEU A 469 4.77 14.19 -12.86
C LEU A 469 4.13 13.16 -13.79
N MET A 470 4.78 12.87 -14.91
CA MET A 470 4.31 11.92 -15.92
C MET A 470 5.35 10.82 -16.09
N VAL A 471 4.97 9.59 -15.73
CA VAL A 471 5.76 8.37 -15.97
C VAL A 471 5.01 7.56 -17.01
N THR A 472 5.64 7.32 -18.16
CA THR A 472 5.00 6.59 -19.27
C THR A 472 5.80 5.35 -19.63
N THR A 473 5.19 4.49 -20.44
CA THR A 473 5.83 3.28 -20.99
C THR A 473 6.66 3.56 -22.24
N GLU A 474 6.36 4.64 -22.96
CA GLU A 474 6.97 4.95 -24.27
C GLU A 474 7.99 6.09 -24.21
N GLU A 475 7.81 7.05 -23.29
CA GLU A 475 8.66 8.24 -23.17
C GLU A 475 9.35 8.30 -21.81
N GLN A 476 10.49 9.02 -21.77
CA GLN A 476 11.18 9.36 -20.52
C GLN A 476 10.25 10.07 -19.55
N THR A 477 10.56 9.94 -18.25
CA THR A 477 9.77 10.58 -17.19
C THR A 477 9.88 12.10 -17.32
N LYS A 478 8.74 12.79 -17.19
CA LYS A 478 8.68 14.25 -17.34
C LYS A 478 8.05 14.88 -16.11
N ILE A 479 8.61 16.01 -15.68
CA ILE A 479 7.96 16.94 -14.76
C ILE A 479 7.55 18.18 -15.54
N VAL A 480 6.26 18.49 -15.52
CA VAL A 480 5.69 19.64 -16.23
C VAL A 480 5.11 20.59 -15.20
N ILE A 481 5.51 21.86 -15.27
CA ILE A 481 5.03 22.93 -14.40
C ILE A 481 4.41 23.99 -15.28
N THR A 482 3.12 24.24 -15.12
CA THR A 482 2.37 25.21 -15.92
C THR A 482 1.80 26.29 -15.03
N LYS A 483 2.01 27.55 -15.42
CA LYS A 483 1.36 28.71 -14.82
C LYS A 483 0.04 28.95 -15.55
N THR A 484 -1.09 28.69 -14.91
CA THR A 484 -2.41 28.74 -15.58
C THR A 484 -2.95 30.17 -15.68
N ASP A 485 -2.58 31.06 -14.76
CA ASP A 485 -3.00 32.47 -14.74
C ASP A 485 -1.81 33.43 -14.55
N GLY A 486 -1.75 34.50 -15.35
CA GLY A 486 -0.74 35.58 -15.25
C GLY A 486 0.21 35.76 -16.44
N GLU A 487 1.16 36.71 -16.31
CA GLU A 487 2.23 36.95 -17.29
C GLU A 487 3.18 35.74 -17.43
N PRO A 488 3.84 35.56 -18.60
CA PRO A 488 4.74 34.44 -18.85
C PRO A 488 5.85 34.34 -17.79
N LEU A 489 6.39 33.12 -17.57
CA LEU A 489 7.53 32.89 -16.68
C LEU A 489 8.73 33.70 -17.19
N GLU A 490 9.12 34.75 -16.45
CA GLU A 490 10.36 35.47 -16.75
C GLU A 490 11.59 34.62 -16.40
N LYS A 491 12.74 34.91 -17.02
CA LYS A 491 14.04 34.25 -16.72
C LYS A 491 14.51 34.36 -15.26
N LYS A 492 13.86 35.24 -14.48
CA LYS A 492 14.12 35.49 -13.04
C LYS A 492 12.97 35.05 -12.15
N ASP A 493 11.97 34.37 -12.70
CA ASP A 493 10.84 33.91 -11.90
C ASP A 493 11.34 32.98 -10.78
N ILE A 494 10.80 33.16 -9.57
CA ILE A 494 11.19 32.42 -8.36
C ILE A 494 11.12 30.91 -8.62
N MET A 495 10.20 30.50 -9.50
CA MET A 495 10.03 29.12 -9.96
C MET A 495 11.23 28.60 -10.78
N GLN A 496 11.79 29.38 -11.72
CA GLN A 496 12.96 28.93 -12.49
C GLN A 496 14.20 28.79 -11.60
N GLN A 497 14.42 29.72 -10.68
CA GLN A 497 15.50 29.62 -9.69
C GLN A 497 15.28 28.44 -8.75
N LEU A 498 14.06 28.27 -8.20
CA LEU A 498 13.72 27.13 -7.36
C LEU A 498 13.93 25.82 -8.10
N ILE A 499 13.45 25.67 -9.33
CA ILE A 499 13.61 24.43 -10.12
C ILE A 499 15.09 24.16 -10.43
N SER A 500 15.87 25.19 -10.78
CA SER A 500 17.32 25.08 -10.98
C SER A 500 18.08 24.68 -9.72
N ASP A 501 17.69 25.21 -8.55
CA ASP A 501 18.26 24.87 -7.24
C ASP A 501 17.80 23.48 -6.75
N ILE A 502 16.66 23.00 -7.26
CA ILE A 502 16.00 21.78 -6.80
C ILE A 502 16.41 20.56 -7.65
N PHE A 503 16.63 20.69 -8.96
CA PHE A 503 16.90 19.57 -9.87
C PHE A 503 18.32 19.58 -10.48
N ASP A 504 19.29 20.25 -9.85
CA ASP A 504 20.73 20.17 -10.18
C ASP A 504 21.06 20.18 -11.70
N LYS A 505 20.65 21.26 -12.40
CA LYS A 505 21.01 21.54 -13.81
C LYS A 505 20.66 20.46 -14.84
N GLU A 506 19.58 19.71 -14.68
CA GLU A 506 19.01 18.92 -15.76
C GLU A 506 18.38 19.81 -16.85
N HIS A 507 18.31 19.32 -18.10
CA HIS A 507 17.90 20.10 -19.28
C HIS A 507 16.47 20.64 -19.16
N LEU A 508 16.34 21.89 -18.74
CA LEU A 508 15.08 22.63 -18.68
C LEU A 508 14.66 23.12 -20.07
N ILE A 509 13.50 22.68 -20.53
CA ILE A 509 12.88 23.14 -21.76
C ILE A 509 11.74 24.08 -21.39
N LEU A 510 11.84 25.34 -21.83
CA LEU A 510 10.77 26.33 -21.72
C LEU A 510 9.91 26.25 -22.99
N SER A 511 8.59 26.16 -22.84
CA SER A 511 7.66 26.18 -23.98
C SER A 511 7.69 27.53 -24.71
N GLU A 512 7.29 27.55 -25.98
CA GLU A 512 7.29 28.75 -26.83
C GLU A 512 6.43 29.90 -26.26
N ASP A 513 5.39 29.57 -25.50
CA ASP A 513 4.52 30.54 -24.82
C ASP A 513 5.10 31.05 -23.48
N ASN A 514 6.27 30.57 -23.07
CA ASN A 514 6.94 30.84 -21.80
C ASN A 514 6.04 30.60 -20.57
N LYS A 515 4.99 29.77 -20.65
CA LYS A 515 4.09 29.47 -19.50
C LYS A 515 4.30 28.08 -18.91
N THR A 516 5.01 27.21 -19.62
CA THR A 516 5.26 25.83 -19.21
C THR A 516 6.75 25.54 -19.15
N LEU A 517 7.17 24.99 -18.02
CA LEU A 517 8.50 24.41 -17.81
C LEU A 517 8.39 22.90 -17.89
N ILE A 518 9.20 22.29 -18.74
CA ILE A 518 9.30 20.84 -18.91
C ILE A 518 10.71 20.42 -18.50
N LEU A 519 10.77 19.52 -17.53
CA LEU A 519 11.99 18.83 -17.13
C LEU A 519 11.87 17.37 -17.58
N VAL A 520 12.83 16.92 -18.38
CA VAL A 520 12.95 15.52 -18.80
C VAL A 520 14.02 14.87 -17.93
N LEU A 521 13.65 13.76 -17.27
CA LEU A 521 14.45 13.06 -16.26
C LEU A 521 15.03 11.74 -16.79
#